data_AF-A0A7S3SMI4-F1
#
_entry.id   AF-A0A7S3SMI4-F1
#
_cell.length_a   1.000
_cell.length_b   1.000
_cell.length_c   1.000
_cell.angle_alpha   90.00
_cell.angle_beta   90.00
_cell.angle_gamma   90.00
#
_symmetry.space_group_name_H-M   'P 1'
#
loop_
_entity.id
_entity.type
_entity.pdbx_description
1 polymer ?
#
loop_
_entity_poly.entity_id
_entity_poly.type
_entity_poly.pdbx_seq_one_letter_code
_entity_poly.pdbx_strand_id
1 'polypeptide(L)'
;LRQNGAYGVYTLDMESGQYAMLYSIPYDRTSPRFRDLNGCGISPVDDIVYCVMKFSRSESYLVRLDAEKVEFVARTPTWSWKATFAEDGTFYVVFEVEGETRLYRVPEPNAMPGFANRTAEGMGDLSTMKHTMVMVGYTGADIAVMSTDLEGVGTTEYLVSMANGKIIVCHADGMPRRWELSPTANSQKLPVGTVNAAWHYRGRFFFGSNAGG
;
A
#
# COMPACT_ATOMS: atom_id res chain seq x y z
N LEU A 1 -8.11 10.14 -5.77
CA LEU A 1 -7.47 11.35 -6.38
C LEU A 1 -7.79 12.61 -5.57
N ARG A 2 -6.84 13.54 -5.40
CA ARG A 2 -7.07 14.80 -4.68
C ARG A 2 -7.96 15.74 -5.50
N GLN A 3 -9.01 16.27 -4.88
CA GLN A 3 -9.88 17.30 -5.46
C GLN A 3 -10.24 18.31 -4.37
N ASN A 4 -10.04 19.60 -4.60
CA ASN A 4 -10.44 20.74 -3.75
C ASN A 4 -10.97 20.37 -2.33
N GLY A 5 -10.06 20.05 -1.41
CA GLY A 5 -10.40 19.76 -0.01
C GLY A 5 -10.82 18.32 0.31
N ALA A 6 -10.69 17.37 -0.62
CA ALA A 6 -11.09 15.97 -0.48
C ALA A 6 -10.23 15.01 -1.32
N TYR A 7 -10.37 13.71 -1.05
CA TYR A 7 -9.97 12.62 -1.95
C TYR A 7 -11.21 11.96 -2.55
N GLY A 8 -11.25 11.76 -3.87
CA GLY A 8 -12.28 10.95 -4.52
C GLY A 8 -11.87 9.49 -4.64
N VAL A 9 -12.83 8.59 -4.39
CA VAL A 9 -12.79 7.16 -4.68
C VAL A 9 -13.53 6.93 -5.99
N TYR A 10 -12.94 6.16 -6.89
CA TYR A 10 -13.43 5.95 -8.25
C TYR A 10 -13.49 4.47 -8.58
N THR A 11 -14.41 4.12 -9.47
CA THR A 11 -14.43 2.84 -10.16
C THR A 11 -14.15 3.04 -11.64
N LEU A 12 -13.56 2.03 -12.28
CA LEU A 12 -13.38 1.98 -13.73
C LEU A 12 -14.57 1.24 -14.34
N ASP A 13 -15.28 1.91 -15.23
CA ASP A 13 -16.24 1.26 -16.12
C ASP A 13 -15.47 0.52 -17.21
N MET A 14 -15.60 -0.81 -17.23
CA MET A 14 -14.81 -1.67 -18.12
C MET A 14 -15.27 -1.62 -19.58
N GLU A 15 -16.51 -1.20 -19.85
CA GLU A 15 -17.07 -1.14 -21.21
C GLU A 15 -16.62 0.13 -21.92
N SER A 16 -16.68 1.26 -21.22
CA SER A 16 -16.35 2.59 -21.73
C SER A 16 -14.90 3.02 -21.44
N GLY A 17 -14.22 2.35 -20.51
CA GLY A 17 -12.90 2.76 -20.02
C GLY A 17 -12.91 4.05 -19.20
N GLN A 18 -14.08 4.54 -18.80
CA GLN A 18 -14.23 5.80 -18.06
C GLN A 18 -14.21 5.56 -16.55
N TYR A 19 -13.71 6.55 -15.81
CA TYR A 19 -13.80 6.54 -14.34
C TYR A 19 -15.07 7.22 -13.87
N ALA A 20 -15.79 6.58 -12.95
CA ALA A 20 -16.93 7.15 -12.24
C ALA A 20 -16.58 7.34 -10.75
N MET A 21 -16.88 8.51 -10.19
CA MET A 21 -16.68 8.75 -8.76
C MET A 21 -17.74 7.98 -7.96
N LEU A 22 -17.31 7.19 -6.99
CA LEU A 22 -18.20 6.50 -6.05
C LEU A 22 -18.56 7.42 -4.89
N TYR A 23 -17.56 8.02 -4.24
CA TYR A 23 -17.73 8.96 -3.13
C TYR A 23 -16.47 9.80 -2.91
N SER A 24 -16.59 10.80 -2.05
CA SER A 24 -15.48 11.67 -1.63
C SER A 24 -15.20 11.57 -0.13
N ILE A 25 -13.93 11.76 0.21
CA ILE A 25 -13.38 11.75 1.56
C ILE A 25 -12.86 13.18 1.84
N PRO A 26 -13.70 14.07 2.39
CA PRO A 26 -13.31 15.45 2.65
C PRO A 26 -12.30 15.54 3.81
N TYR A 27 -11.40 16.52 3.79
CA TYR A 27 -10.35 16.68 4.80
C TYR A 27 -10.88 16.91 6.21
N ASP A 28 -12.09 17.47 6.35
CA ASP A 28 -12.79 17.63 7.63
C ASP A 28 -13.65 16.42 8.03
N ARG A 29 -13.52 15.28 7.35
CA ARG A 29 -14.03 13.99 7.87
C ARG A 29 -13.45 13.67 9.25
N THR A 30 -12.27 14.18 9.56
CA THR A 30 -11.63 14.09 10.87
C THR A 30 -11.49 15.46 11.51
N SER A 31 -11.42 15.49 12.84
CA SER A 31 -11.02 16.67 13.61
C SER A 31 -9.78 16.33 14.46
N PRO A 32 -8.64 17.00 14.26
CA PRO A 32 -8.36 18.03 13.25
C PRO A 32 -8.45 17.48 11.81
N ARG A 33 -8.44 18.38 10.81
CA ARG A 33 -8.40 17.97 9.40
C ARG A 33 -7.15 17.14 9.10
N PHE A 34 -7.31 16.01 8.43
CA PHE A 34 -6.16 15.28 7.90
C PHE A 34 -5.54 16.03 6.72
N ARG A 35 -4.26 15.77 6.44
CA ARG A 35 -3.46 16.45 5.40
C ARG A 35 -3.36 15.63 4.12
N ASP A 36 -3.08 14.34 4.26
CA ASP A 36 -2.83 13.45 3.14
C ASP A 36 -3.45 12.07 3.40
N LEU A 37 -3.84 11.39 2.33
CA LEU A 37 -4.34 10.01 2.29
C LEU A 37 -3.68 9.26 1.13
N ASN A 38 -3.01 8.15 1.41
CA ASN A 38 -2.28 7.35 0.42
C ASN A 38 -1.93 5.96 1.00
N GLY A 39 -1.19 5.12 0.26
CA GLY A 39 -0.92 3.74 0.65
C GLY A 39 -2.24 3.01 0.88
N CYS A 40 -3.11 3.03 -0.12
CA CYS A 40 -4.48 2.54 -0.01
C CYS A 40 -4.66 1.20 -0.71
N GLY A 41 -5.50 0.33 -0.14
CA GLY A 41 -5.95 -0.92 -0.75
C GLY A 41 -7.38 -1.24 -0.35
N ILE A 42 -8.08 -2.01 -1.19
CA ILE A 42 -9.39 -2.59 -0.85
C ILE A 42 -9.11 -3.97 -0.28
N SER A 43 -9.57 -4.21 0.94
CA SER A 43 -9.41 -5.50 1.62
C SER A 43 -10.26 -6.57 0.92
N PRO A 44 -9.68 -7.73 0.58
CA PRO A 44 -10.43 -8.84 0.00
C PRO A 44 -11.30 -9.60 1.02
N VAL A 45 -11.24 -9.21 2.30
CA VAL A 45 -11.95 -9.89 3.40
C VAL A 45 -13.25 -9.19 3.78
N ASP A 46 -13.24 -7.86 3.81
CA ASP A 46 -14.37 -7.03 4.27
C ASP A 46 -14.82 -5.97 3.24
N ASP A 47 -14.19 -5.92 2.06
CA ASP A 47 -14.46 -4.94 0.99
C ASP A 47 -14.28 -3.47 1.42
N ILE A 48 -13.58 -3.21 2.52
CA ILE A 48 -13.33 -1.86 3.04
C ILE A 48 -11.99 -1.32 2.51
N VAL A 49 -11.93 0.00 2.29
CA VAL A 49 -10.68 0.69 1.93
C VAL A 49 -9.84 0.92 3.19
N TYR A 50 -8.60 0.43 3.17
CA TYR A 50 -7.58 0.75 4.17
C TYR A 50 -6.55 1.68 3.56
N CYS A 51 -6.11 2.68 4.31
CA CYS A 51 -5.13 3.66 3.86
C CYS A 51 -4.21 4.09 5.00
N VAL A 52 -3.08 4.70 4.67
CA VAL A 52 -2.34 5.55 5.60
C VAL A 52 -2.89 6.97 5.51
N MET A 53 -3.27 7.53 6.66
CA MET A 53 -3.78 8.90 6.80
C MET A 53 -2.80 9.76 7.61
N LYS A 54 -2.43 10.94 7.10
CA LYS A 54 -1.44 11.86 7.69
C LYS A 54 -2.09 13.06 8.35
N PHE A 55 -1.59 13.44 9.52
CA PHE A 55 -2.01 14.67 10.22
C PHE A 55 -0.88 15.68 10.34
N SER A 56 0.36 15.23 10.48
CA SER A 56 1.54 16.09 10.55
C SER A 56 2.78 15.42 9.94
N ARG A 57 3.97 16.02 10.07
CA ARG A 57 5.21 15.41 9.58
C ARG A 57 5.55 14.11 10.31
N SER A 58 5.14 13.98 11.57
CA SER A 58 5.50 12.88 12.47
C SER A 58 4.27 12.13 12.98
N GLU A 59 3.10 12.32 12.35
CA GLU A 59 1.85 11.74 12.82
C GLU A 59 1.03 11.23 11.64
N SER A 60 0.84 9.91 11.62
CA SER A 60 0.04 9.18 10.66
C SER A 60 -0.49 7.87 11.24
N TYR A 61 -1.54 7.36 10.61
CA TYR A 61 -2.32 6.21 11.10
C TYR A 61 -2.71 5.30 9.95
N LEU A 62 -2.75 3.99 10.21
CA LEU A 62 -3.53 3.07 9.42
C LEU A 62 -4.99 3.33 9.76
N VAL A 63 -5.78 3.61 8.75
CA VAL A 63 -7.22 3.84 8.86
C VAL A 63 -7.96 2.89 7.93
N ARG A 64 -9.21 2.59 8.28
CA ARG A 64 -10.18 2.02 7.36
C ARG A 64 -11.35 2.98 7.19
N LEU A 65 -11.90 3.08 6.00
CA LEU A 65 -12.84 4.13 5.66
C LEU A 65 -13.82 3.71 4.57
N ASP A 66 -14.98 4.37 4.58
CA ASP A 66 -16.02 4.25 3.57
C ASP A 66 -16.51 5.65 3.16
N ALA A 67 -17.70 5.73 2.54
CA ALA A 67 -18.32 6.98 2.12
C ALA A 67 -18.68 7.92 3.30
N GLU A 68 -18.81 7.39 4.51
CA GLU A 68 -19.36 8.07 5.67
C GLU A 68 -18.37 8.24 6.82
N LYS A 69 -17.47 7.27 7.03
CA LYS A 69 -16.70 7.14 8.27
C LYS A 69 -15.23 6.86 8.00
N VAL A 70 -14.43 7.23 9.00
CA VAL A 70 -13.03 6.85 9.14
C VAL A 70 -12.91 6.22 10.52
N GLU A 71 -12.33 5.03 10.57
CA GLU A 71 -11.89 4.39 11.80
C GLU A 71 -10.37 4.30 11.81
N PHE A 72 -9.77 4.75 12.91
CA PHE A 72 -8.35 4.58 13.16
C PHE A 72 -8.10 3.16 13.64
N VAL A 73 -7.10 2.49 13.06
CA VAL A 73 -6.77 1.09 13.36
C VAL A 73 -5.48 1.00 14.16
N ALA A 74 -4.43 1.70 13.73
CA ALA A 74 -3.15 1.74 14.41
C ALA A 74 -2.37 3.02 14.09
N ARG A 75 -1.48 3.43 15.00
CA ARG A 75 -0.42 4.41 14.70
C ARG A 75 0.59 3.79 13.74
N THR A 76 1.09 4.57 12.78
CA THR A 76 2.17 4.13 11.89
C THR A 76 3.50 4.78 12.29
N PRO A 77 4.64 4.14 12.03
CA PRO A 77 5.95 4.72 12.34
C PRO A 77 6.22 6.03 11.58
N THR A 78 5.72 6.13 10.35
CA THR A 78 5.79 7.34 9.52
C THR A 78 4.69 7.31 8.46
N TRP A 79 4.66 8.34 7.62
CA TRP A 79 3.84 8.41 6.42
C TRP A 79 4.29 7.38 5.37
N SER A 80 3.34 6.83 4.61
CA SER A 80 3.63 6.00 3.45
C SER A 80 2.73 6.34 2.25
N TRP A 81 3.28 6.13 1.06
CA TRP A 81 2.55 6.17 -0.20
C TRP A 81 2.25 4.77 -0.75
N LYS A 82 2.82 3.71 -0.15
CA LYS A 82 2.94 2.40 -0.78
C LYS A 82 2.37 1.33 0.13
N ALA A 83 1.23 0.79 -0.26
CA ALA A 83 0.61 -0.32 0.43
C ALA A 83 -0.24 -1.15 -0.53
N THR A 84 -0.49 -2.40 -0.16
CA THR A 84 -1.30 -3.32 -0.96
C THR A 84 -1.86 -4.43 -0.06
N PHE A 85 -2.90 -5.11 -0.53
CA PHE A 85 -3.41 -6.32 0.12
C PHE A 85 -2.89 -7.56 -0.60
N ALA A 86 -2.52 -8.57 0.19
CA ALA A 86 -2.41 -9.93 -0.30
C ALA A 86 -3.80 -10.57 -0.44
N GLU A 87 -3.87 -11.67 -1.19
CA GLU A 87 -5.12 -12.42 -1.42
C GLU A 87 -5.73 -12.97 -0.12
N ASP A 88 -4.92 -13.21 0.91
CA ASP A 88 -5.36 -13.72 2.22
C ASP A 88 -5.90 -12.63 3.16
N GLY A 89 -5.89 -11.36 2.75
CA GLY A 89 -6.31 -10.23 3.59
C GLY A 89 -5.19 -9.53 4.36
N THR A 90 -3.95 -10.01 4.25
CA THR A 90 -2.80 -9.34 4.84
C THR A 90 -2.57 -7.99 4.18
N PHE A 91 -2.54 -6.92 4.98
CA PHE A 91 -2.18 -5.58 4.51
C PHE A 91 -0.67 -5.37 4.64
N TYR A 92 -0.04 -5.05 3.52
CA TYR A 92 1.37 -4.76 3.41
C TYR A 92 1.59 -3.27 3.19
N VAL A 93 2.46 -2.66 3.97
CA VAL A 93 2.80 -1.23 3.83
C VAL A 93 4.28 -0.99 4.00
N VAL A 94 4.88 -0.19 3.11
CA VAL A 94 6.30 0.14 3.17
C VAL A 94 6.49 1.47 3.88
N PHE A 95 7.27 1.49 4.95
CA PHE A 95 7.65 2.71 5.66
C PHE A 95 9.15 2.98 5.54
N GLU A 96 9.51 4.25 5.48
CA GLU A 96 10.90 4.71 5.61
C GLU A 96 11.14 5.16 7.05
N VAL A 97 11.91 4.39 7.79
CA VAL A 97 12.16 4.62 9.22
C VAL A 97 13.65 4.71 9.43
N GLU A 98 14.15 5.85 9.92
CA GLU A 98 15.58 6.04 10.24
C GLU A 98 16.53 5.79 9.06
N GLY A 99 16.09 6.08 7.83
CA GLY A 99 16.87 5.86 6.61
C GLY A 99 16.76 4.45 6.03
N GLU A 100 15.97 3.58 6.65
CA GLU A 100 15.73 2.20 6.22
C GLU A 100 14.33 2.02 5.62
N THR A 101 14.26 1.33 4.49
CA THR A 101 12.99 0.94 3.86
C THR A 101 12.55 -0.42 4.40
N ARG A 102 11.44 -0.41 5.14
CA ARG A 102 10.89 -1.57 5.85
C ARG A 102 9.48 -1.87 5.33
N LEU A 103 9.24 -3.11 4.93
CA LEU A 103 7.91 -3.63 4.65
C LEU A 103 7.30 -4.12 5.96
N TYR A 104 6.12 -3.62 6.32
CA TYR A 104 5.36 -4.08 7.48
C TYR A 104 4.19 -4.94 7.02
N ARG A 105 4.00 -6.06 7.71
CA ARG A 105 2.91 -7.02 7.53
C ARG A 105 1.85 -6.81 8.61
N VAL A 106 0.60 -6.62 8.20
CA VAL A 106 -0.57 -6.53 9.08
C VAL A 106 -1.56 -7.63 8.67
N PRO A 107 -1.54 -8.82 9.31
CA PRO A 107 -2.23 -10.01 8.79
C PRO A 107 -3.76 -9.92 8.80
N GLU A 108 -4.35 -9.37 9.86
CA GLU A 108 -5.81 -9.32 10.04
C GLU A 108 -6.25 -7.90 10.43
N PRO A 109 -6.06 -6.90 9.55
CA PRO A 109 -6.37 -5.51 9.88
C PRO A 109 -7.87 -5.30 10.14
N ASN A 110 -8.72 -6.16 9.60
CA ASN A 110 -10.17 -6.20 9.83
C ASN A 110 -10.54 -6.61 11.26
N ALA A 111 -9.74 -7.48 11.89
CA ALA A 111 -9.94 -7.92 13.27
C ALA A 111 -9.37 -6.95 14.31
N MET A 112 -8.54 -5.99 13.88
CA MET A 112 -8.01 -4.96 14.77
C MET A 112 -9.13 -4.00 15.22
N PRO A 113 -9.11 -3.52 16.48
CA PRO A 113 -10.09 -2.54 16.95
C PRO A 113 -10.07 -1.26 16.12
N GLY A 114 -11.25 -0.80 15.71
CA GLY A 114 -11.45 0.51 15.08
C GLY A 114 -11.81 1.56 16.12
N PHE A 115 -11.23 2.76 16.00
CA PHE A 115 -11.48 3.88 16.89
C PHE A 115 -12.02 5.08 16.13
N ALA A 116 -13.01 5.77 16.67
CA ALA A 116 -13.55 6.99 16.08
C ALA A 116 -12.60 8.21 16.24
N ASN A 117 -11.65 8.15 17.17
CA ASN A 117 -10.72 9.24 17.46
C ASN A 117 -9.27 8.73 17.46
N ARG A 118 -8.39 9.47 16.77
CA ARG A 118 -6.95 9.20 16.69
C ARG A 118 -6.21 9.19 18.03
N THR A 119 -6.78 9.83 19.06
CA THR A 119 -6.22 9.90 20.41
C THR A 119 -6.82 8.87 21.37
N ALA A 120 -7.65 7.95 20.87
CA ALA A 120 -8.25 6.91 21.71
C ALA A 120 -7.17 6.04 22.36
N GLU A 121 -7.41 5.67 23.62
CA GLU A 121 -6.56 4.74 24.34
C GLU A 121 -6.72 3.32 23.80
N GLY A 122 -5.67 2.51 23.91
CA GLY A 122 -5.68 1.11 23.44
C GLY A 122 -5.43 0.93 21.93
N MET A 123 -5.29 2.00 21.16
CA MET A 123 -4.89 1.91 19.75
C MET A 123 -3.47 1.35 19.63
N GLY A 124 -3.31 0.33 18.79
CA GLY A 124 -2.02 -0.29 18.52
C GLY A 124 -1.04 0.67 17.83
N ASP A 125 0.24 0.33 17.87
CA ASP A 125 1.31 1.09 17.22
C ASP A 125 2.20 0.15 16.40
N LEU A 126 2.12 0.27 15.07
CA LEU A 126 2.88 -0.58 14.15
C LEU A 126 4.40 -0.41 14.33
N SER A 127 4.87 0.75 14.82
CA SER A 127 6.31 0.96 15.08
C SER A 127 6.87 0.03 16.16
N THR A 128 6.00 -0.47 17.03
CA THR A 128 6.34 -1.41 18.10
C THR A 128 6.25 -2.87 17.66
N MET A 129 5.59 -3.15 16.52
CA MET A 129 5.38 -4.50 15.98
C MET A 129 6.57 -4.95 15.11
N LYS A 130 7.79 -4.91 15.66
CA LYS A 130 9.02 -5.20 14.90
C LYS A 130 9.10 -6.61 14.32
N HIS A 131 8.38 -7.58 14.88
CA HIS A 131 8.37 -8.96 14.40
C HIS A 131 7.63 -9.15 13.06
N THR A 132 6.94 -8.12 12.58
CA THR A 132 6.17 -8.19 11.33
C THR A 132 6.81 -7.41 10.20
N MET A 133 8.10 -7.05 10.31
CA MET A 133 8.80 -6.26 9.29
C MET A 133 9.96 -6.98 8.60
N VAL A 134 10.11 -6.70 7.31
CA VAL A 134 11.21 -7.17 6.46
C VAL A 134 11.94 -5.97 5.84
N MET A 135 13.27 -6.03 5.86
CA MET A 135 14.12 -5.04 5.20
C MET A 135 14.10 -5.28 3.68
N VAL A 136 13.46 -4.39 2.93
CA VAL A 136 13.28 -4.57 1.47
C VAL A 136 14.18 -3.68 0.62
N GLY A 137 14.88 -2.73 1.25
CA GLY A 137 15.66 -1.71 0.54
C GLY A 137 14.78 -0.81 -0.33
N TYR A 138 15.39 0.01 -1.19
CA TYR A 138 14.64 0.96 -2.02
C TYR A 138 13.60 0.26 -2.93
N THR A 139 12.34 0.70 -2.86
CA THR A 139 11.23 0.27 -3.74
C THR A 139 10.78 1.42 -4.65
N GLY A 140 10.04 1.12 -5.72
CA GLY A 140 9.34 2.10 -6.54
C GLY A 140 8.23 2.85 -5.80
N ALA A 141 7.43 3.66 -6.48
CA ALA A 141 6.39 4.44 -5.80
C ALA A 141 5.21 3.57 -5.34
N ASP A 142 4.93 2.47 -6.05
CA ASP A 142 3.88 1.52 -5.68
C ASP A 142 4.41 0.07 -5.60
N ILE A 143 3.65 -0.79 -4.94
CA ILE A 143 4.00 -2.17 -4.65
C ILE A 143 2.82 -3.10 -4.94
N ALA A 144 3.13 -4.33 -5.32
CA ALA A 144 2.19 -5.44 -5.35
C ALA A 144 2.80 -6.63 -4.60
N VAL A 145 1.97 -7.56 -4.16
CA VAL A 145 2.43 -8.80 -3.52
C VAL A 145 1.85 -10.01 -4.25
N MET A 146 2.56 -11.14 -4.19
CA MET A 146 2.04 -12.44 -4.60
C MET A 146 2.63 -13.55 -3.73
N SER A 147 1.87 -14.62 -3.54
CA SER A 147 2.36 -15.87 -2.98
C SER A 147 2.61 -16.87 -4.11
N THR A 148 3.85 -17.32 -4.29
CA THR A 148 4.20 -18.29 -5.33
C THR A 148 5.52 -19.01 -5.01
N ASP A 149 5.88 -20.04 -5.77
CA ASP A 149 7.17 -20.73 -5.62
C ASP A 149 8.13 -20.30 -6.74
N LEU A 150 8.78 -19.14 -6.56
CA LEU A 150 9.75 -18.63 -7.55
C LEU A 150 11.08 -19.39 -7.50
N GLU A 151 11.40 -20.01 -6.37
CA GLU A 151 12.71 -20.60 -6.10
C GLU A 151 12.72 -22.13 -6.20
N GLY A 152 11.57 -22.78 -6.36
CA GLY A 152 11.43 -24.23 -6.43
C GLY A 152 11.59 -24.94 -5.07
N VAL A 153 11.40 -24.21 -3.97
CA VAL A 153 11.58 -24.71 -2.59
C VAL A 153 10.33 -24.59 -1.74
N GLY A 154 9.21 -24.18 -2.35
CA GLY A 154 7.92 -23.98 -1.69
C GLY A 154 7.39 -22.55 -1.84
N THR A 155 6.10 -22.39 -1.55
CA THR A 155 5.42 -21.10 -1.65
C THR A 155 6.01 -20.10 -0.66
N THR A 156 6.38 -18.93 -1.18
CA THR A 156 6.86 -17.77 -0.43
C THR A 156 6.08 -16.54 -0.89
N GLU A 157 5.92 -15.56 0.00
CA GLU A 157 5.30 -14.30 -0.37
C GLU A 157 6.36 -13.30 -0.84
N TYR A 158 6.10 -12.67 -1.98
CA TYR A 158 7.01 -11.74 -2.62
C TYR A 158 6.37 -10.37 -2.76
N LEU A 159 7.08 -9.34 -2.31
CA LEU A 159 6.84 -7.96 -2.72
C LEU A 159 7.48 -7.73 -4.08
N VAL A 160 6.73 -7.12 -4.99
CA VAL A 160 7.20 -6.72 -6.31
C VAL A 160 6.93 -5.24 -6.51
N SER A 161 7.94 -4.53 -7.01
CA SER A 161 7.89 -3.11 -7.33
C SER A 161 8.71 -2.83 -8.58
N MET A 162 8.61 -1.64 -9.15
CA MET A 162 9.43 -1.22 -10.28
C MET A 162 10.00 0.17 -10.04
N ALA A 163 11.31 0.29 -10.24
CA ALA A 163 12.00 1.57 -10.18
C ALA A 163 13.26 1.54 -11.04
N ASN A 164 13.62 2.69 -11.59
CA ASN A 164 14.91 2.92 -12.25
C ASN A 164 15.24 1.87 -13.33
N GLY A 165 14.25 1.49 -14.13
CA GLY A 165 14.43 0.51 -15.20
C GLY A 165 14.61 -0.94 -14.73
N LYS A 166 14.25 -1.25 -13.47
CA LYS A 166 14.33 -2.59 -12.88
C LYS A 166 13.01 -3.02 -12.27
N ILE A 167 12.73 -4.32 -12.31
CA ILE A 167 11.76 -4.95 -11.41
C ILE A 167 12.50 -5.31 -10.13
N ILE A 168 11.97 -4.87 -9.00
CA ILE A 168 12.48 -5.19 -7.67
C ILE A 168 11.58 -6.28 -7.12
N VAL A 169 12.17 -7.43 -6.77
CA VAL A 169 11.48 -8.54 -6.11
C VAL A 169 12.12 -8.72 -4.75
N CYS A 170 11.32 -8.76 -3.69
CA CYS A 170 11.79 -8.99 -2.33
C CYS A 170 10.94 -10.08 -1.68
N HIS A 171 11.51 -10.85 -0.76
CA HIS A 171 10.69 -11.58 0.19
C HIS A 171 9.82 -10.60 0.99
N ALA A 172 8.55 -10.93 1.15
CA ALA A 172 7.60 -10.19 1.97
C ALA A 172 7.57 -10.69 3.42
N ASP A 173 8.09 -11.89 3.67
CA ASP A 173 8.20 -12.53 4.97
C ASP A 173 9.57 -13.20 5.17
N GLY A 174 9.83 -13.63 6.42
CA GLY A 174 11.04 -14.38 6.75
C GLY A 174 12.35 -13.62 6.55
N MET A 175 13.40 -14.35 6.12
CA MET A 175 14.73 -13.78 5.91
C MET A 175 14.74 -12.86 4.68
N PRO A 176 15.19 -11.59 4.82
CA PRO A 176 15.24 -10.65 3.71
C PRO A 176 16.07 -11.16 2.53
N ARG A 177 15.45 -11.30 1.37
CA ARG A 177 16.12 -11.55 0.08
C ARG A 177 15.54 -10.61 -0.97
N ARG A 178 16.41 -10.14 -1.87
CA ARG A 178 16.09 -9.14 -2.89
C ARG A 178 16.77 -9.48 -4.21
N TRP A 179 16.05 -9.24 -5.29
CA TRP A 179 16.53 -9.33 -6.66
C TRP A 179 16.14 -8.08 -7.45
N GLU A 180 17.01 -7.69 -8.39
CA GLU A 180 16.72 -6.67 -9.38
C GLU A 180 16.75 -7.29 -10.77
N LEU A 181 15.57 -7.45 -11.36
CA LEU A 181 15.41 -8.10 -12.65
C LEU A 181 15.44 -7.07 -13.77
N SER A 182 16.09 -7.44 -14.86
CA SER A 182 16.14 -6.67 -16.11
C SER A 182 15.36 -7.41 -17.19
N PRO A 183 14.86 -6.70 -18.23
CA PRO A 183 14.29 -7.36 -19.39
C PRO A 183 15.28 -8.35 -20.01
N THR A 184 14.77 -9.50 -20.47
CA THR A 184 15.59 -10.54 -21.12
C THR A 184 16.02 -10.14 -22.53
N ALA A 185 15.23 -9.31 -23.21
CA ALA A 185 15.55 -8.75 -24.52
C ALA A 185 16.07 -7.31 -24.38
N ASN A 186 17.27 -7.04 -24.90
CA ASN A 186 17.90 -5.71 -24.86
C ASN A 186 17.06 -4.61 -25.56
N SER A 187 16.11 -4.98 -26.42
CA SER A 187 15.19 -4.04 -27.07
C SER A 187 14.06 -3.56 -26.16
N GLN A 188 13.74 -4.29 -25.09
CA GLN A 188 12.74 -3.91 -24.11
C GLN A 188 13.37 -2.98 -23.08
N LYS A 189 12.75 -1.83 -22.85
CA LYS A 189 13.17 -0.87 -21.84
C LYS A 189 12.05 -0.70 -20.83
N LEU A 190 12.38 -0.91 -19.55
CA LEU A 190 11.49 -0.51 -18.47
C LEU A 190 11.56 1.01 -18.28
N PRO A 191 10.46 1.65 -17.85
CA PRO A 191 10.44 3.08 -17.56
C PRO A 191 11.58 3.47 -16.59
N VAL A 192 12.24 4.59 -16.92
CA VAL A 192 13.20 5.23 -16.03
C VAL A 192 12.43 6.18 -15.11
N GLY A 193 12.58 6.00 -13.80
CA GLY A 193 11.78 6.70 -12.78
C GLY A 193 10.84 5.75 -12.02
N THR A 194 9.80 6.30 -11.40
CA THR A 194 8.81 5.54 -10.63
C THR A 194 7.52 5.35 -11.43
N VAL A 195 7.08 4.10 -11.53
CA VAL A 195 5.67 3.80 -11.83
C VAL A 195 4.84 4.03 -10.58
N ASN A 196 3.61 4.50 -10.75
CA ASN A 196 2.79 5.02 -9.65
C ASN A 196 1.56 4.16 -9.36
N ALA A 197 1.44 3.02 -10.06
CA ALA A 197 0.42 2.01 -9.85
C ALA A 197 1.06 0.63 -10.04
N ALA A 198 0.79 -0.31 -9.15
CA ALA A 198 1.19 -1.70 -9.25
C ALA A 198 0.03 -2.62 -8.86
N TRP A 199 -0.23 -3.64 -9.69
CA TRP A 199 -1.32 -4.58 -9.46
C TRP A 199 -0.85 -5.99 -9.79
N HIS A 200 -1.32 -6.97 -9.02
CA HIS A 200 -1.18 -8.38 -9.33
C HIS A 200 -2.54 -8.94 -9.78
N TYR A 201 -2.54 -9.72 -10.86
CA TYR A 201 -3.71 -10.49 -11.27
C TYR A 201 -3.29 -11.77 -11.99
N ARG A 202 -3.71 -12.93 -11.46
CA ARG A 202 -3.51 -14.26 -12.06
C ARG A 202 -2.05 -14.55 -12.45
N GLY A 203 -1.13 -14.35 -11.51
CA GLY A 203 0.30 -14.62 -11.70
C GLY A 203 1.02 -13.61 -12.59
N ARG A 204 0.42 -12.44 -12.82
CA ARG A 204 1.00 -11.36 -13.63
C ARG A 204 1.00 -10.06 -12.84
N PHE A 205 2.07 -9.30 -12.99
CA PHE A 205 2.16 -7.93 -12.47
C PHE A 205 1.95 -6.92 -13.58
N PHE A 206 1.19 -5.88 -13.25
CA PHE A 206 0.90 -4.75 -14.12
C PHE A 206 1.40 -3.49 -13.43
N PHE A 207 2.07 -2.63 -14.19
CA PHE A 207 2.59 -1.36 -13.69
C PHE A 207 2.07 -0.23 -14.57
N GLY A 208 1.58 0.82 -13.94
CA GLY A 208 0.99 1.97 -14.62
C GLY A 208 1.63 3.28 -14.20
N SER A 209 1.62 4.25 -15.10
CA SER A 209 1.89 5.65 -14.75
C SER A 209 0.56 6.38 -14.49
N ASN A 210 0.56 7.35 -13.56
CA ASN A 210 -0.61 8.20 -13.31
C ASN A 210 -1.02 9.06 -14.52
N ALA A 211 -0.22 9.06 -15.59
CA ALA A 211 -0.55 9.72 -16.86
C ALA A 211 -1.44 8.86 -17.78
N GLY A 212 -1.82 7.64 -17.37
CA GLY A 212 -2.75 6.79 -18.12
C GLY A 212 -2.15 6.16 -19.37
N GLY A 213 -0.87 5.76 -19.32
CA GLY A 213 -0.19 5.05 -20.39
C GLY A 213 0.11 3.60 -20.03
#